data_AF-A0A6B3HUG9-F1
#
_entry.id   AF-A0A6B3HUG9-F1
#
_cell.length_a   1.000
_cell.length_b   1.000
_cell.length_c   1.000
_cell.angle_alpha   90.00
_cell.angle_beta   90.00
_cell.angle_gamma   90.00
#
_symmetry.space_group_name_H-M   'P 1'
#
loop_
_entity.id
_entity.type
_entity.pdbx_description
1 polymer ?
#
loop_
_entity_poly.entity_id
_entity_poly.type
_entity_poly.pdbx_seq_one_letter_code
_entity_poly.pdbx_strand_id
1 'polypeptide(L)'
;MRSIWNGAISFGLVSIPIKLVNATENHSIHFRQIHLADGGRIRYRKVCELDEEEVAGGEIGKAYEDADGTMIPITDEDLAQLPLPTAKTIEIVAFVPADEIDPLQMDAAYYLSANGVPAAKPYTLLREALKRSNKVAVAKYALRGRERLGMLRVVDDVIAMHGLLWPDEIRAPEGVAPDSDVTVRDAELDLADALMDTLGEVDMDSLHDDYREAVEELIAAKASGEAVQPAESDDSGGGKVIDLIAALESSVRAAKKSRGEGDENEAEN
;
A
#
# COMPACT_ATOMS: atom_id res chain seq x y z
N MET A 1 -18.38 -8.90 4.30
CA MET A 1 -16.94 -9.25 4.28
C MET A 1 -16.76 -10.75 4.15
N ARG A 2 -16.13 -11.23 3.07
CA ARG A 2 -15.86 -12.66 2.83
C ARG A 2 -14.48 -13.01 3.37
N SER A 3 -14.38 -14.09 4.14
CA SER A 3 -13.07 -14.61 4.58
C SER A 3 -12.27 -15.10 3.38
N ILE A 4 -11.00 -14.72 3.35
CA ILE A 4 -10.03 -15.14 2.33
C ILE A 4 -9.25 -16.36 2.83
N TRP A 5 -9.06 -16.46 4.14
CA TRP A 5 -8.32 -17.53 4.77
C TRP A 5 -8.81 -17.77 6.20
N ASN A 6 -8.85 -19.04 6.62
CA ASN A 6 -9.19 -19.41 7.98
C ASN A 6 -8.01 -20.18 8.58
N GLY A 7 -7.65 -19.86 9.81
CA GLY A 7 -6.53 -20.48 10.51
C GLY A 7 -6.57 -20.15 11.98
N ALA A 8 -5.40 -20.14 12.63
CA ALA A 8 -5.28 -19.76 14.03
C ALA A 8 -4.08 -18.85 14.27
N ILE A 9 -4.18 -17.96 15.25
CA ILE A 9 -3.02 -17.28 15.82
C ILE A 9 -2.43 -18.20 16.87
N SER A 10 -1.12 -18.49 16.81
CA SER A 10 -0.42 -19.27 17.82
C SER A 10 0.69 -18.47 18.48
N PHE A 11 0.81 -18.60 19.80
CA PHE A 11 1.97 -18.13 20.55
C PHE A 11 2.17 -18.98 21.80
N GLY A 12 3.34 -19.61 21.92
CA GLY A 12 3.60 -20.61 22.97
C GLY A 12 2.58 -21.75 22.92
N LEU A 13 1.74 -21.87 23.94
CA LEU A 13 0.71 -22.92 24.07
C LEU A 13 -0.70 -22.46 23.71
N VAL A 14 -0.87 -21.20 23.30
CA VAL A 14 -2.18 -20.62 23.00
C VAL A 14 -2.42 -20.72 21.50
N SER A 15 -3.61 -21.17 21.11
CA SER A 15 -4.09 -21.20 19.72
C SER A 15 -5.48 -20.57 19.65
N ILE A 16 -5.64 -19.55 18.81
CA ILE A 16 -6.85 -18.74 18.68
C ILE A 16 -7.38 -18.87 17.26
N PRO A 17 -8.49 -19.59 17.02
CA PRO A 17 -9.09 -19.67 15.70
C PRO A 17 -9.52 -18.29 15.19
N ILE A 18 -9.11 -17.94 13.96
CA ILE A 18 -9.46 -16.67 13.32
C ILE A 18 -9.88 -16.85 11.86
N LYS A 19 -10.55 -15.83 11.33
CA LYS A 19 -10.80 -15.61 9.90
C LYS A 19 -10.09 -14.34 9.46
N LEU A 20 -9.40 -14.42 8.33
CA LEU A 20 -8.67 -13.32 7.71
C LEU A 20 -9.49 -12.73 6.57
N VAL A 21 -9.66 -11.41 6.60
CA VAL A 21 -10.45 -10.60 5.67
C VAL A 21 -9.59 -9.44 5.17
N ASN A 22 -9.75 -9.01 3.92
CA ASN A 22 -9.08 -7.79 3.45
C ASN A 22 -9.50 -6.57 4.28
N ALA A 23 -8.53 -5.73 4.65
CA ALA A 23 -8.80 -4.44 5.30
C ALA A 23 -8.94 -3.30 4.29
N THR A 24 -8.47 -3.50 3.05
CA THR A 24 -8.48 -2.51 1.98
C THR A 24 -9.39 -2.94 0.83
N GLU A 25 -10.02 -1.97 0.18
CA GLU A 25 -10.80 -2.16 -1.04
C GLU A 25 -10.14 -1.40 -2.19
N ASN A 26 -10.16 -1.98 -3.39
CA ASN A 26 -9.65 -1.31 -4.58
C ASN A 26 -10.81 -0.61 -5.29
N HIS A 27 -10.71 0.70 -5.44
CA HIS A 27 -11.71 1.54 -6.09
C HIS A 27 -11.35 1.94 -7.54
N SER A 28 -10.30 1.36 -8.12
CA SER A 28 -9.87 1.68 -9.48
C SER A 28 -10.94 1.29 -10.53
N ILE A 29 -11.13 2.15 -11.52
CA ILE A 29 -12.02 1.88 -12.66
C ILE A 29 -11.35 0.87 -13.59
N HIS A 30 -12.02 -0.25 -13.85
CA HIS A 30 -11.49 -1.32 -14.68
C HIS A 30 -12.00 -1.19 -16.12
N PHE A 31 -11.07 -0.97 -17.05
CA PHE A 31 -11.38 -0.96 -18.47
C PHE A 31 -11.32 -2.37 -19.06
N ARG A 32 -12.21 -2.63 -20.01
CA ARG A 32 -12.14 -3.82 -20.85
C ARG A 32 -11.53 -3.45 -22.19
N GLN A 33 -10.64 -4.32 -22.68
CA GLN A 33 -10.09 -4.18 -24.01
C GLN A 33 -11.16 -4.47 -25.07
N ILE A 34 -11.21 -3.60 -26.06
CA ILE A 34 -12.07 -3.73 -27.24
C ILE A 34 -11.21 -3.66 -28.50
N HIS A 35 -11.67 -4.32 -29.55
CA HIS A 35 -11.13 -4.13 -30.89
C HIS A 35 -11.59 -2.76 -31.40
N LEU A 36 -10.62 -1.92 -31.79
CA LEU A 36 -10.89 -0.51 -32.12
C LEU A 36 -11.82 -0.34 -33.34
N ALA A 37 -11.83 -1.29 -34.27
CA ALA A 37 -12.61 -1.17 -35.50
C ALA A 37 -14.11 -1.47 -35.30
N ASP A 38 -14.47 -2.40 -34.41
CA ASP A 38 -15.84 -2.90 -34.27
C ASP A 38 -16.39 -2.86 -32.83
N GLY A 39 -15.59 -2.45 -31.85
CA GLY A 39 -15.96 -2.41 -30.43
C GLY A 39 -16.10 -3.80 -29.79
N GLY A 40 -15.72 -4.86 -30.50
CA GLY A 40 -15.80 -6.24 -30.02
C GLY A 40 -14.88 -6.49 -28.84
N ARG A 41 -15.36 -7.21 -27.81
CA ARG A 41 -14.54 -7.54 -26.63
C ARG A 41 -13.42 -8.50 -26.99
N ILE A 42 -12.20 -8.17 -26.57
CA ILE A 42 -11.05 -9.07 -26.72
C ILE A 42 -11.15 -10.25 -25.74
N ARG A 43 -10.80 -11.44 -26.20
CA ARG A 43 -10.64 -12.66 -25.39
C ARG A 43 -9.24 -13.21 -25.58
N TYR A 44 -8.65 -13.67 -24.48
CA TYR A 44 -7.37 -14.36 -24.49
C TYR A 44 -7.59 -15.87 -24.43
N ARG A 45 -6.76 -16.60 -25.18
CA ARG A 45 -6.67 -18.06 -25.15
C ARG A 45 -5.28 -18.43 -24.69
N LYS A 46 -5.16 -19.46 -23.86
CA LYS A 46 -3.87 -19.99 -23.42
C LYS A 46 -3.54 -21.15 -24.35
N VAL A 47 -2.37 -21.12 -24.95
CA VAL A 47 -1.93 -22.10 -25.95
C VAL A 47 -0.62 -22.73 -25.45
N CYS A 48 -0.51 -24.05 -25.49
CA CYS A 48 0.71 -24.77 -25.12
C CYS A 48 1.74 -24.62 -26.24
N GLU A 49 3.00 -24.33 -25.89
CA GLU A 49 4.07 -24.06 -26.87
C GLU A 49 4.52 -25.32 -27.62
N LEU A 50 4.34 -26.51 -27.04
CA LEU A 50 4.83 -27.75 -27.61
C LEU A 50 3.89 -28.35 -28.67
N ASP A 51 2.59 -28.21 -28.46
CA ASP A 51 1.55 -28.81 -29.33
C ASP A 51 0.69 -27.76 -30.05
N GLU A 52 0.87 -26.47 -29.73
CA GLU A 52 0.10 -25.34 -30.26
C GLU A 52 -1.43 -25.44 -30.00
N GLU A 53 -1.85 -26.26 -29.03
CA GLU A 53 -3.25 -26.45 -28.70
C GLU A 53 -3.73 -25.51 -27.58
N GLU A 54 -5.01 -25.11 -27.66
CA GLU A 54 -5.64 -24.31 -26.61
C GLU A 54 -5.88 -25.17 -25.36
N VAL A 55 -5.35 -24.73 -24.23
CA VAL A 55 -5.42 -25.46 -22.95
C VAL A 55 -6.34 -24.75 -21.96
N ALA A 56 -7.16 -25.53 -21.25
CA ALA A 56 -8.00 -25.00 -20.19
C ALA A 56 -7.17 -24.67 -18.95
N GLY A 57 -7.65 -23.71 -18.14
CA GLY A 57 -6.91 -23.28 -16.94
C GLY A 57 -6.65 -24.40 -15.91
N GLY A 58 -7.46 -25.45 -15.88
CA GLY A 58 -7.26 -26.61 -15.00
C GLY A 58 -6.17 -27.58 -15.45
N GLU A 59 -5.73 -27.47 -16.71
CA GLU A 59 -4.66 -28.29 -17.28
C GLU A 59 -3.28 -27.62 -17.15
N ILE A 60 -3.24 -26.42 -16.57
CA ILE A 60 -2.02 -25.60 -16.46
C ILE A 60 -1.46 -25.71 -15.05
N GLY A 61 -0.32 -26.40 -14.94
CA GLY A 61 0.48 -26.49 -13.72
C GLY A 61 1.49 -25.35 -13.59
N LYS A 62 2.37 -25.48 -12.58
CA LYS A 62 3.55 -24.61 -12.39
C LYS A 62 4.80 -25.45 -12.54
N ALA A 63 5.89 -24.84 -12.98
CA ALA A 63 7.20 -25.46 -13.00
C ALA A 63 8.26 -24.44 -12.56
N TYR A 64 9.35 -24.94 -11.99
CA TYR A 64 10.58 -24.18 -11.79
C TYR A 64 11.48 -24.40 -13.01
N GLU A 65 11.99 -23.32 -13.58
CA GLU A 65 12.97 -23.37 -14.66
C GLU A 65 14.37 -23.30 -14.05
N ASP A 66 15.15 -24.35 -14.23
CA ASP A 66 16.55 -24.39 -13.80
C ASP A 66 17.45 -23.61 -14.78
N ALA A 67 18.69 -23.30 -14.38
CA ALA A 67 19.63 -22.49 -15.17
C ALA A 67 19.90 -23.06 -16.58
N ASP A 68 19.80 -24.38 -16.74
CA ASP A 68 19.98 -25.08 -18.01
C ASP A 68 18.68 -25.16 -18.86
N GLY A 69 17.60 -24.48 -18.44
CA GLY A 69 16.30 -24.44 -19.13
C GLY A 69 15.41 -25.67 -18.87
N THR A 70 15.78 -26.52 -17.91
CA THR A 70 14.97 -27.69 -17.55
C THR A 70 13.75 -27.26 -16.74
N MET A 71 12.55 -27.65 -17.19
CA MET A 71 11.30 -27.38 -16.49
C MET A 71 11.00 -28.49 -15.49
N ILE A 72 11.05 -28.17 -14.20
CA ILE A 72 10.74 -29.08 -13.08
C ILE A 72 9.31 -28.81 -12.62
N PRO A 73 8.33 -29.70 -12.89
CA PRO A 73 6.94 -29.49 -12.48
C PRO A 73 6.83 -29.41 -10.95
N ILE A 74 6.09 -28.43 -10.46
CA ILE A 74 5.77 -28.23 -9.05
C ILE A 74 4.27 -28.38 -8.89
N THR A 75 3.83 -29.46 -8.26
CA THR A 75 2.41 -29.72 -8.01
C THR A 75 1.94 -29.09 -6.71
N ASP A 76 0.62 -28.91 -6.57
CA ASP A 76 0.05 -28.48 -5.30
C ASP A 76 0.30 -29.50 -4.17
N GLU A 77 0.48 -30.78 -4.49
CA GLU A 77 0.84 -31.82 -3.52
C GLU A 77 2.27 -31.64 -3.01
N ASP A 78 3.23 -31.36 -3.90
CA ASP A 78 4.62 -31.06 -3.52
C ASP A 78 4.67 -29.87 -2.56
N LEU A 79 3.90 -28.81 -2.85
CA LEU A 79 3.79 -27.63 -2.01
C LEU A 79 3.09 -27.92 -0.67
N ALA A 80 2.09 -28.80 -0.66
CA ALA A 80 1.36 -29.18 0.56
C ALA A 80 2.19 -30.05 1.51
N GLN A 81 3.16 -30.81 0.99
CA GLN A 81 4.09 -31.61 1.77
C GLN A 81 5.26 -30.80 2.35
N LEU A 82 5.41 -29.54 1.95
CA LEU A 82 6.42 -28.67 2.54
C LEU A 82 6.20 -28.59 4.07
N PRO A 83 7.24 -28.80 4.88
CA PRO A 83 7.13 -28.83 6.34
C PRO A 83 7.03 -27.40 6.91
N LEU A 84 6.05 -26.62 6.46
CA LEU A 84 5.81 -25.26 6.93
C LEU A 84 4.88 -25.32 8.16
N PRO A 85 5.38 -25.01 9.38
CA PRO A 85 4.54 -24.96 10.58
C PRO A 85 3.41 -23.92 10.46
N THR A 86 3.60 -22.95 9.56
CA THR A 86 2.77 -21.78 9.30
C THR A 86 1.64 -22.02 8.30
N ALA A 87 1.51 -23.22 7.72
CA ALA A 87 0.55 -23.54 6.64
C ALA A 87 -0.91 -23.14 6.94
N LYS A 88 -1.33 -23.21 8.22
CA LYS A 88 -2.66 -22.78 8.69
C LYS A 88 -2.59 -21.90 9.95
N THR A 89 -1.43 -21.33 10.23
CA THR A 89 -1.15 -20.70 11.51
C THR A 89 -0.39 -19.39 11.32
N ILE A 90 -0.84 -18.35 12.01
CA ILE A 90 -0.11 -17.11 12.22
C ILE A 90 0.67 -17.29 13.52
N GLU A 91 1.95 -17.60 13.42
CA GLU A 91 2.81 -17.84 14.57
C GLU A 91 3.46 -16.54 15.03
N ILE A 92 3.09 -16.04 16.21
CA ILE A 92 3.74 -14.87 16.80
C ILE A 92 5.13 -15.28 17.30
N VAL A 93 6.15 -14.59 16.80
CA VAL A 93 7.55 -14.83 17.15
C VAL A 93 8.09 -13.81 18.15
N ALA A 94 7.56 -12.59 18.16
CA ALA A 94 8.02 -11.53 19.04
C ALA A 94 6.95 -10.45 19.27
N PHE A 95 7.15 -9.66 20.34
CA PHE A 95 6.38 -8.44 20.61
C PHE A 95 7.34 -7.25 20.70
N VAL A 96 7.23 -6.34 19.74
CA VAL A 96 8.14 -5.19 19.58
C VAL A 96 7.35 -3.87 19.63
N PRO A 97 7.99 -2.75 19.99
CA PRO A 97 7.47 -1.41 19.71
C PRO A 97 7.10 -1.22 18.23
N ALA A 98 6.09 -0.41 17.93
CA ALA A 98 5.61 -0.23 16.55
C ALA A 98 6.60 0.52 15.65
N ASP A 99 7.44 1.37 16.24
CA ASP A 99 8.49 2.16 15.58
C ASP A 99 9.74 1.35 15.18
N GLU A 100 9.86 0.09 15.63
CA GLU A 100 10.88 -0.82 15.11
C GLU A 100 10.55 -1.34 13.69
N ILE A 101 9.32 -1.19 13.23
CA ILE A 101 8.89 -1.61 11.89
C ILE A 101 9.02 -0.42 10.94
N ASP A 102 9.96 -0.53 10.00
CA ASP A 102 10.13 0.49 8.96
C ASP A 102 8.91 0.47 8.02
N PRO A 103 8.28 1.62 7.72
CA PRO A 103 7.17 1.70 6.76
C PRO A 103 7.46 1.04 5.40
N LEU A 104 8.72 1.01 4.94
CA LEU A 104 9.15 0.31 3.72
C LEU A 104 8.89 -1.19 3.76
N GLN A 105 8.77 -1.79 4.95
CA GLN A 105 8.48 -3.21 5.10
C GLN A 105 7.00 -3.52 4.87
N MET A 106 6.08 -2.55 4.96
CA MET A 106 4.64 -2.83 5.00
C MET A 106 4.06 -3.16 3.61
N ASP A 107 3.30 -4.26 3.54
CA ASP A 107 2.51 -4.71 2.39
C ASP A 107 1.00 -4.63 2.73
N ALA A 108 0.15 -5.37 2.00
CA ALA A 108 -1.29 -5.43 2.18
C ALA A 108 -1.75 -5.64 3.63
N ALA A 109 -2.86 -4.97 3.97
CA ALA A 109 -3.49 -5.04 5.27
C ALA A 109 -4.72 -5.96 5.30
N TYR A 110 -4.90 -6.65 6.41
CA TYR A 110 -5.98 -7.59 6.67
C TYR A 110 -6.59 -7.36 8.05
N TYR A 111 -7.87 -7.65 8.21
CA TYR A 111 -8.52 -7.78 9.51
C TYR A 111 -8.60 -9.25 9.92
N LEU A 112 -8.27 -9.52 11.18
CA LEU A 112 -8.42 -10.82 11.81
C LEU A 112 -9.67 -10.79 12.68
N SER A 113 -10.61 -11.70 12.45
CA SER A 113 -11.83 -11.84 13.26
C SER A 113 -11.84 -13.18 13.98
N ALA A 114 -12.32 -13.23 15.22
CA ALA A 114 -12.43 -14.48 15.97
C ALA A 114 -13.34 -15.48 15.24
N ASN A 115 -12.90 -16.73 15.11
CA ASN A 115 -13.67 -17.77 14.45
C ASN A 115 -14.48 -18.58 15.48
N GLY A 116 -15.68 -18.09 15.79
CA GLY A 116 -16.64 -18.76 16.69
C GLY A 116 -16.53 -18.33 18.15
N VAL A 117 -17.56 -18.70 18.94
CA VAL A 117 -17.72 -18.30 20.34
C VAL A 117 -16.51 -18.67 21.23
N PRO A 118 -15.91 -19.88 21.10
CA PRO A 118 -14.76 -20.25 21.94
C PRO A 118 -13.51 -19.39 21.71
N ALA A 119 -13.37 -18.80 20.51
CA ALA A 119 -12.24 -17.95 20.15
C ALA A 119 -12.38 -16.51 20.67
N ALA A 120 -13.58 -16.08 21.03
CA ALA A 120 -13.87 -14.69 21.38
C ALA A 120 -13.05 -14.20 22.59
N LYS A 121 -13.07 -14.94 23.71
CA LYS A 121 -12.33 -14.56 24.93
C LYS A 121 -10.81 -14.48 24.72
N PRO A 122 -10.12 -15.49 24.17
CA PRO A 122 -8.68 -15.41 23.96
C PRO A 122 -8.30 -14.36 22.90
N TYR A 123 -9.12 -14.16 21.85
CA TYR A 123 -8.92 -13.08 20.88
C TYR A 123 -8.97 -11.70 21.55
N THR A 124 -10.01 -11.44 22.34
CA THR A 124 -10.15 -10.16 23.05
C THR A 124 -9.00 -9.97 24.04
N LEU A 125 -8.57 -11.02 24.74
CA LEU A 125 -7.44 -10.93 25.66
C LEU A 125 -6.14 -10.52 24.95
N LEU A 126 -5.85 -11.12 23.79
CA LEU A 126 -4.69 -10.74 22.97
C LEU A 126 -4.81 -9.27 22.50
N ARG A 127 -5.98 -8.87 22.01
CA ARG A 127 -6.26 -7.49 21.60
C ARG A 127 -6.01 -6.49 22.73
N GLU A 128 -6.58 -6.73 23.92
CA GLU A 128 -6.38 -5.86 25.07
C GLU A 128 -4.93 -5.86 25.56
N ALA A 129 -4.22 -6.99 25.49
CA ALA A 129 -2.81 -7.07 25.85
C ALA A 129 -1.93 -6.23 24.90
N LEU A 130 -2.18 -6.29 23.59
CA LEU A 130 -1.49 -5.45 22.60
C LEU A 130 -1.77 -3.96 22.84
N LYS A 131 -3.04 -3.57 23.04
CA LYS A 131 -3.42 -2.18 23.37
C LYS A 131 -2.69 -1.70 24.63
N ARG A 132 -2.73 -2.48 25.70
CA ARG A 132 -2.14 -2.11 27.00
C ARG A 132 -0.62 -1.99 26.95
N SER A 133 0.04 -2.85 26.19
CA SER A 133 1.50 -2.87 26.10
C SER A 133 2.07 -1.86 25.11
N ASN A 134 1.23 -1.24 24.27
CA ASN A 134 1.64 -0.39 23.15
C ASN A 134 2.69 -1.06 22.25
N LYS A 135 2.50 -2.37 22.03
CA LYS A 135 3.37 -3.20 21.20
C LYS A 135 2.60 -3.82 20.05
N VAL A 136 3.34 -4.17 19.01
CA VAL A 136 2.86 -5.00 17.90
C VAL A 136 3.43 -6.41 18.04
N ALA A 137 2.72 -7.39 17.51
CA ALA A 137 3.19 -8.76 17.44
C ALA A 137 3.76 -9.03 16.05
N VAL A 138 5.04 -9.39 15.96
CA VAL A 138 5.65 -9.90 14.73
C VAL A 138 5.33 -11.38 14.62
N ALA A 139 4.87 -11.80 13.45
CA ALA A 139 4.44 -13.16 13.20
C ALA A 139 4.95 -13.69 11.86
N LYS A 140 5.04 -15.01 11.76
CA LYS A 140 5.19 -15.75 10.51
C LYS A 140 3.87 -16.38 10.13
N TYR A 141 3.53 -16.34 8.85
CA TYR A 141 2.31 -16.97 8.35
C TYR A 141 2.49 -17.45 6.91
N ALA A 142 1.75 -18.48 6.51
CA ALA A 142 1.69 -18.88 5.12
C ALA A 142 0.40 -18.41 4.46
N LEU A 143 0.51 -17.71 3.34
CA LEU A 143 -0.63 -17.32 2.52
C LEU A 143 -0.32 -17.61 1.05
N ARG A 144 -1.23 -18.32 0.37
CA ARG A 144 -1.07 -18.73 -1.04
C ARG A 144 0.23 -19.51 -1.30
N GLY A 145 0.61 -20.37 -0.36
CA GLY A 145 1.77 -21.27 -0.50
C GLY A 145 3.14 -20.62 -0.28
N ARG A 146 3.18 -19.39 0.25
CA ARG A 146 4.44 -18.71 0.62
C ARG A 146 4.41 -18.30 2.08
N GLU A 147 5.50 -18.55 2.80
CA GLU A 147 5.71 -18.01 4.14
C GLU A 147 6.09 -16.53 4.04
N ARG A 148 5.50 -15.72 4.92
CA ARG A 148 5.67 -14.27 4.99
C ARG A 148 5.82 -13.83 6.43
N LEU A 149 6.40 -12.66 6.62
CA LEU A 149 6.34 -11.92 7.88
C LEU A 149 5.05 -11.11 7.93
N GLY A 150 4.53 -10.89 9.13
CA GLY A 150 3.37 -10.05 9.37
C GLY A 150 3.46 -9.33 10.70
N MET A 151 2.81 -8.17 10.78
CA MET A 151 2.67 -7.39 12.00
C MET A 151 1.20 -7.38 12.42
N LEU A 152 0.91 -7.85 13.63
CA LEU A 152 -0.39 -7.78 14.25
C LEU A 152 -0.43 -6.55 15.16
N ARG A 153 -1.35 -5.63 14.87
CA ARG A 153 -1.62 -4.45 15.68
C ARG A 153 -3.10 -4.27 15.90
N VAL A 154 -3.47 -3.41 16.84
CA VAL A 154 -4.88 -3.15 17.12
C VAL A 154 -5.33 -1.89 16.38
N VAL A 155 -6.45 -2.00 15.68
CA VAL A 155 -7.17 -0.91 15.02
C VAL A 155 -8.56 -0.90 15.62
N ASP A 156 -8.92 0.16 16.33
CA ASP A 156 -10.19 0.28 17.05
C ASP A 156 -10.48 -0.97 17.92
N ASP A 157 -11.46 -1.76 17.52
CA ASP A 157 -11.91 -2.96 18.21
C ASP A 157 -11.47 -4.29 17.54
N VAL A 158 -10.57 -4.24 16.56
CA VAL A 158 -10.10 -5.42 15.83
C VAL A 158 -8.58 -5.51 15.79
N ILE A 159 -8.07 -6.73 15.62
CA ILE A 159 -6.66 -6.97 15.30
C ILE A 159 -6.51 -6.85 13.79
N ALA A 160 -5.72 -5.88 13.34
CA ALA A 160 -5.25 -5.76 11.97
C ALA A 160 -3.91 -6.49 11.82
N MET A 161 -3.71 -7.15 10.69
CA MET A 161 -2.46 -7.75 10.27
C MET A 161 -1.95 -7.05 9.03
N HIS A 162 -0.75 -6.49 9.09
CA HIS A 162 -0.03 -6.01 7.92
C HIS A 162 0.91 -7.11 7.45
N GLY A 163 0.93 -7.41 6.15
CA GLY A 163 2.02 -8.18 5.58
C GLY A 163 3.32 -7.38 5.72
N LEU A 164 4.43 -8.07 5.95
CA LEU A 164 5.76 -7.48 5.96
C LEU A 164 6.66 -8.15 4.92
N LEU A 165 7.46 -7.34 4.23
CA LEU A 165 8.57 -7.79 3.41
C LEU A 165 9.67 -8.39 4.29
N TRP A 166 10.33 -9.43 3.78
CA TRP A 166 11.54 -9.94 4.39
C TRP A 166 12.69 -8.92 4.23
N PRO A 167 13.65 -8.86 5.17
CA PRO A 167 14.76 -7.91 5.07
C PRO A 167 15.56 -8.00 3.77
N ASP A 168 15.66 -9.19 3.16
CA ASP A 168 16.33 -9.43 1.88
C ASP A 168 15.49 -9.04 0.65
N GLU A 169 14.20 -8.78 0.82
CA GLU A 169 13.33 -8.25 -0.23
C GLU A 169 13.44 -6.72 -0.37
N ILE A 170 14.13 -6.06 0.58
CA ILE A 170 14.30 -4.61 0.59
C ILE A 170 15.66 -4.26 0.00
N ARG A 171 15.63 -3.54 -1.12
CA ARG A 171 16.85 -3.05 -1.76
C ARG A 171 17.48 -1.95 -0.91
N ALA A 172 18.80 -2.03 -0.73
CA ALA A 172 19.54 -1.01 -0.03
C ALA A 172 19.66 0.28 -0.90
N PRO A 173 19.73 1.48 -0.28
CA PRO A 173 19.57 2.76 -0.96
C PRO A 173 20.85 3.25 -1.67
N GLU A 174 21.88 2.41 -1.86
CA GLU A 174 23.14 2.84 -2.44
C GLU A 174 22.96 3.41 -3.86
N GLY A 175 23.55 4.58 -4.09
CA GLY A 175 23.48 5.29 -5.38
C GLY A 175 22.14 5.98 -5.67
N VAL A 176 21.23 6.06 -4.70
CA VAL A 176 19.97 6.82 -4.84
C VAL A 176 20.17 8.29 -4.44
N ALA A 177 20.99 8.55 -3.41
CA ALA A 177 21.29 9.91 -2.96
C ALA A 177 22.16 10.66 -3.98
N PRO A 178 22.12 12.00 -4.01
CA PRO A 178 23.01 12.78 -4.86
C PRO A 178 24.48 12.47 -4.57
N ASP A 179 25.26 12.18 -5.62
CA ASP A 179 26.69 11.86 -5.51
C ASP A 179 27.57 13.10 -5.25
N SER A 180 27.01 14.31 -5.41
CA SER A 180 27.71 15.56 -5.17
C SER A 180 27.69 15.94 -3.70
N ASP A 181 28.84 16.35 -3.17
CA ASP A 181 28.94 16.97 -1.84
C ASP A 181 28.26 18.35 -1.89
N VAL A 182 27.11 18.47 -1.21
CA VAL A 182 26.31 19.69 -1.14
C VAL A 182 26.34 20.19 0.29
N THR A 183 26.88 21.39 0.50
CA THR A 183 26.82 22.08 1.79
C THR A 183 25.52 22.89 1.88
N VAL A 184 24.74 22.63 2.92
CA VAL A 184 23.53 23.39 3.24
C VAL A 184 23.83 24.32 4.41
N ARG A 185 23.44 25.59 4.30
CA ARG A 185 23.63 26.58 5.38
C ARG A 185 22.39 26.63 6.28
N ASP A 186 22.59 26.93 7.56
CA ASP A 186 21.49 27.04 8.54
C ASP A 186 20.39 28.02 8.09
N ALA A 187 20.76 29.17 7.49
CA ALA A 187 19.79 30.13 6.97
C ALA A 187 18.91 29.58 5.82
N GLU A 188 19.40 28.58 5.07
CA GLU A 188 18.61 27.91 4.03
C GLU A 188 17.64 26.89 4.66
N LEU A 189 18.04 26.25 5.76
CA LEU A 189 17.15 25.40 6.56
C LEU A 189 16.04 26.21 7.22
N ASP A 190 16.39 27.35 7.84
CA ASP A 190 15.41 28.25 8.48
C ASP A 190 14.35 28.73 7.48
N LEU A 191 14.76 29.03 6.24
CA LEU A 191 13.83 29.42 5.17
C LEU A 191 12.95 28.24 4.73
N ALA A 192 13.51 27.03 4.65
CA ALA A 192 12.75 25.83 4.33
C ALA A 192 11.70 25.53 5.41
N ASP A 193 12.06 25.60 6.69
CA ASP A 193 11.15 25.40 7.83
C ASP A 193 10.01 26.42 7.80
N ALA A 194 10.33 27.71 7.60
CA ALA A 194 9.32 28.76 7.49
C ALA A 194 8.31 28.52 6.36
N LEU A 195 8.72 27.85 5.28
CA LEU A 195 7.84 27.48 4.18
C LEU A 195 7.00 26.24 4.49
N MET A 196 7.57 25.24 5.14
CA MET A 196 6.79 24.10 5.62
C MET A 196 5.67 24.58 6.54
N ASP A 197 5.94 25.56 7.41
CA ASP A 197 4.92 26.18 8.28
C ASP A 197 3.84 26.99 7.52
N THR A 198 4.10 27.38 6.27
CA THR A 198 3.07 27.98 5.41
C THR A 198 2.08 26.93 4.88
N LEU A 199 2.55 25.71 4.66
CA LEU A 199 1.74 24.56 4.26
C LEU A 199 1.10 23.99 5.54
N GLY A 200 -0.15 24.37 5.80
CA GLY A 200 -0.87 23.94 7.01
C GLY A 200 -1.16 22.43 7.05
N GLU A 201 -1.85 22.00 8.11
CA GLU A 201 -2.31 20.62 8.24
C GLU A 201 -3.32 20.26 7.13
N VAL A 202 -3.22 19.02 6.64
CA VAL A 202 -4.13 18.49 5.63
C VAL A 202 -5.18 17.62 6.32
N ASP A 203 -6.46 17.90 6.06
CA ASP A 203 -7.53 16.99 6.40
C ASP A 203 -7.53 15.83 5.40
N MET A 204 -7.16 14.63 5.86
CA MET A 204 -7.06 13.43 5.01
C MET A 204 -8.39 13.06 4.36
N ASP A 205 -9.52 13.37 5.00
CA ASP A 205 -10.85 13.07 4.47
C ASP A 205 -11.26 14.05 3.34
N SER A 206 -10.55 15.17 3.21
CA SER A 206 -10.76 16.13 2.12
C SER A 206 -10.03 15.73 0.82
N LEU A 207 -9.08 14.80 0.89
CA LEU A 207 -8.32 14.35 -0.27
C LEU A 207 -9.12 13.32 -1.06
N HIS A 208 -9.24 13.53 -2.37
CA HIS A 208 -9.91 12.61 -3.28
C HIS A 208 -9.04 12.31 -4.52
N ASP A 209 -9.40 11.24 -5.22
CA ASP A 209 -8.75 10.82 -6.46
C ASP A 209 -9.36 11.60 -7.64
N ASP A 210 -8.82 12.79 -7.90
CA ASP A 210 -9.23 13.68 -9.00
C ASP A 210 -9.25 12.97 -10.36
N TYR A 211 -8.30 12.06 -10.57
CA TYR A 211 -8.23 11.30 -11.80
C TYR A 211 -9.42 10.37 -11.94
N ARG A 212 -9.79 9.66 -10.87
CA ARG A 212 -10.97 8.79 -10.87
C ARG A 212 -12.23 9.61 -11.16
N GLU A 213 -12.43 10.73 -10.48
CA GLU A 213 -13.60 11.60 -10.69
C GLU A 213 -13.68 12.08 -12.14
N ALA A 214 -12.58 12.58 -12.69
CA ALA A 214 -12.50 13.01 -14.09
C ALA A 214 -12.80 11.86 -15.07
N VAL A 215 -12.37 10.63 -14.76
CA VAL A 215 -12.69 9.46 -15.58
C VAL A 215 -14.17 9.08 -15.48
N GLU A 216 -14.79 9.15 -14.30
CA GLU A 216 -16.22 8.88 -14.13
C GLU A 216 -17.07 9.89 -14.90
N GLU A 217 -16.72 11.18 -14.86
CA GLU A 217 -17.35 12.23 -15.64
C GLU A 217 -17.18 12.00 -17.15
N LEU A 218 -15.96 11.66 -17.60
CA LEU A 218 -15.67 11.32 -18.99
C LEU A 218 -16.54 10.17 -19.49
N ILE A 219 -16.72 9.13 -18.66
CA ILE A 219 -17.57 7.98 -18.98
C ILE A 219 -19.04 8.40 -19.04
N ALA A 220 -19.53 9.21 -18.10
CA ALA A 220 -20.91 9.69 -18.07
C ALA A 220 -21.24 10.55 -19.29
N ALA A 221 -20.38 11.49 -19.65
CA ALA A 221 -20.55 12.35 -20.83
C ALA A 221 -20.51 11.54 -22.14
N LYS A 222 -19.60 10.57 -22.27
CA LYS A 222 -19.58 9.65 -23.42
C LYS A 222 -20.83 8.78 -23.49
N ALA A 223 -21.41 8.39 -22.35
CA ALA A 223 -22.63 7.58 -22.30
C ALA A 223 -23.89 8.38 -22.65
N SER A 224 -23.94 9.68 -22.32
CA SER A 224 -25.04 10.58 -22.69
C SER A 224 -24.96 11.08 -24.14
N GLY A 225 -23.84 10.85 -24.83
CA GLY A 225 -23.60 11.30 -26.20
C GLY A 225 -23.17 12.77 -26.30
N GLU A 226 -22.75 13.36 -25.18
CA GLU A 226 -22.32 14.75 -25.09
C GLU A 226 -20.81 14.85 -25.40
N ALA A 227 -20.41 15.88 -26.14
CA ALA A 227 -19.01 16.10 -26.43
C ALA A 227 -18.30 16.54 -25.15
N VAL A 228 -17.36 15.72 -24.67
CA VAL A 228 -16.50 16.04 -23.53
C VAL A 228 -15.63 17.24 -23.94
N GLN A 229 -15.94 18.41 -23.42
CA GLN A 229 -15.00 19.53 -23.49
C GLN A 229 -13.87 19.24 -22.50
N PRO A 230 -12.59 19.36 -22.91
CA PRO A 230 -11.50 19.31 -21.96
C PRO A 230 -11.79 20.33 -20.85
N ALA A 231 -11.72 19.90 -19.59
CA ALA A 231 -11.67 20.85 -18.50
C ALA A 231 -10.50 21.80 -18.79
N GLU A 232 -10.75 23.11 -18.78
CA GLU A 232 -9.68 24.10 -18.81
C GLU A 232 -8.81 23.81 -17.59
N SER A 233 -7.60 23.29 -17.83
CA SER A 233 -6.61 23.22 -16.78
C SER A 233 -6.33 24.64 -16.33
N ASP A 234 -6.65 24.96 -15.07
CA ASP A 234 -6.13 26.16 -14.44
C ASP A 234 -4.60 26.07 -14.48
N ASP A 235 -3.99 26.78 -15.44
CA ASP A 235 -2.55 26.83 -15.67
C ASP A 235 -1.88 27.73 -14.60
N SER A 236 -2.22 27.50 -13.33
CA SER A 236 -1.64 28.16 -12.17
C SER A 236 -0.53 27.30 -11.56
N GLY A 237 0.44 26.88 -12.39
CA GLY A 237 1.49 26.00 -11.88
C GLY A 237 2.76 25.85 -12.72
N GLY A 238 2.96 26.67 -13.75
CA GLY A 238 4.19 26.64 -14.56
C GLY A 238 5.42 27.10 -13.76
N GLY A 239 5.99 26.20 -12.95
CA GLY A 239 7.23 26.41 -12.20
C GLY A 239 8.41 26.69 -13.12
N LYS A 240 8.69 27.98 -13.34
CA LYS A 240 9.88 28.44 -14.04
C LYS A 240 11.09 28.15 -13.15
N VAL A 241 11.94 27.23 -13.56
CA VAL A 241 13.22 26.89 -12.90
C VAL A 241 14.16 28.09 -12.95
N ILE A 242 13.96 29.10 -12.10
CA ILE A 242 14.95 30.16 -11.86
C ILE A 242 14.84 30.57 -10.39
N ASP A 243 15.93 30.25 -9.68
CA ASP A 243 16.29 30.66 -8.33
C ASP A 243 15.29 30.24 -7.25
N LEU A 244 15.47 28.99 -6.78
CA LEU A 244 14.67 28.38 -5.72
C LEU A 244 14.56 29.34 -4.52
N ILE A 245 15.63 30.04 -4.12
CA ILE A 245 15.62 30.98 -3.00
C ILE A 245 14.67 32.16 -3.26
N ALA A 246 14.70 32.74 -4.46
CA ALA A 246 13.78 33.82 -4.83
C ALA A 246 12.33 33.35 -4.91
N ALA A 247 12.10 32.13 -5.41
CA ALA A 247 10.79 31.50 -5.44
C ALA A 247 10.27 31.21 -4.01
N LEU A 248 11.13 30.68 -3.14
CA LEU A 248 10.87 30.39 -1.73
C LEU A 248 10.52 31.68 -0.97
N GLU A 249 11.31 32.75 -1.09
CA GLU A 249 11.01 34.07 -0.50
C GLU A 249 9.71 34.69 -1.01
N SER A 250 9.37 34.46 -2.28
CA SER A 250 8.12 34.95 -2.86
C SER A 250 6.90 34.22 -2.30
N SER A 251 7.01 32.90 -2.11
CA SER A 251 5.97 32.06 -1.51
C SER A 251 5.73 32.40 -0.03
N VAL A 252 6.80 32.63 0.76
CA VAL A 252 6.66 33.09 2.17
C VAL A 252 5.94 34.43 2.23
N ARG A 253 6.31 35.39 1.38
CA ARG A 253 5.66 36.72 1.34
C ARG A 253 4.20 36.63 0.92
N ALA A 254 3.88 35.78 -0.07
CA ALA A 254 2.50 35.55 -0.49
C ALA A 254 1.65 34.91 0.61
N ALA A 255 2.19 33.91 1.32
CA ALA A 255 1.51 33.23 2.42
C ALA A 255 1.30 34.14 3.66
N LYS A 256 2.26 35.01 4.00
CA LYS A 256 2.10 36.02 5.06
C LYS A 256 1.01 37.03 4.71
N LYS A 257 0.94 37.45 3.45
CA LYS A 257 -0.08 38.39 2.95
C LYS A 257 -1.49 37.77 2.94
N SER A 258 -1.63 36.47 2.66
CA SER A 258 -2.93 35.78 2.72
C SER A 258 -3.40 35.50 4.16
N ARG A 259 -2.47 35.37 5.12
CA ARG A 259 -2.77 35.25 6.55
C ARG A 259 -3.07 36.59 7.24
N GLY A 260 -2.98 37.72 6.53
CA GLY A 260 -3.34 39.04 7.06
C GLY A 260 -2.31 39.65 8.00
N GLU A 261 -1.07 39.16 8.00
CA GLU A 261 0.05 39.75 8.75
C GLU A 261 0.88 40.62 7.79
N GLY A 262 0.46 41.88 7.62
CA GLY A 262 1.18 42.88 6.82
C GLY A 262 1.05 44.28 7.40
N ASP A 263 2.18 44.76 7.94
CA ASP A 263 2.56 46.14 8.26
C ASP A 263 1.70 46.96 9.24
N GLU A 264 1.90 46.70 10.54
CA GLU A 264 1.87 47.73 11.59
C GLU A 264 3.27 47.86 12.21
N ASN A 265 4.22 48.50 11.51
CA ASN A 265 5.32 49.25 12.14
C ASN A 265 6.23 49.89 11.07
N GLU A 266 5.78 50.98 10.46
CA GLU A 266 6.70 51.99 9.91
C GLU A 266 5.99 53.36 9.85
N ALA A 267 5.74 53.93 11.03
CA ALA A 267 5.44 55.35 11.20
C ALA A 267 5.76 55.79 12.64
N GLU A 268 7.06 55.87 13.01
CA GLU A 268 7.58 56.79 14.03
C GLU A 268 9.12 56.77 14.10
N ASN A 269 9.77 57.52 13.20
CA ASN A 269 10.79 58.55 13.48
C ASN A 269 11.43 59.07 12.18
#